data_AF-A0A2N7RE26-F1
#
_entry.id   AF-A0A2N7RE26-F1
#
_cell.length_a   1.000
_cell.length_b   1.000
_cell.length_c   1.000
_cell.angle_alpha   90.00
_cell.angle_beta   90.00
_cell.angle_gamma   90.00
#
_symmetry.space_group_name_H-M   'P 1'
#
loop_
_entity.id
_entity.type
_entity.pdbx_description
1 polymer ?
#
loop_
_entity_poly.entity_id
_entity_poly.type
_entity_poly.pdbx_seq_one_letter_code
_entity_poly.pdbx_strand_id
1 'polypeptide(L)'
;MENRTEADPIITRVALPGDVPAMLACDTYAHIHACRGDTVRAAAGKGQCLLALHAGQVVGYVLLHHEFFEHGFVPLVVVSPAQQRRGVALRLLATAAAACRTEKLFTSTNQSNLAAQRLFASAGFVRSGQIDHLDEGDPELVYVKWCR
;
A
#
# COMPACT_ATOMS: atom_id res chain seq x y z
N MET A 1 35.74 -14.21 12.85
CA MET A 1 35.55 -13.65 11.50
C MET A 1 34.06 -13.41 11.32
N GLU A 2 33.56 -12.38 11.99
CA GLU A 2 32.16 -11.97 11.92
C GLU A 2 32.04 -10.94 10.81
N ASN A 3 31.34 -11.29 9.73
CA ASN A 3 30.93 -10.29 8.74
C ASN A 3 29.79 -10.81 7.88
N ARG A 4 28.57 -10.75 8.44
CA ARG A 4 27.33 -10.58 7.67
C ARG A 4 26.40 -9.73 8.53
N THR A 5 26.28 -8.45 8.17
CA THR A 5 25.14 -7.63 8.59
C THR A 5 23.90 -8.30 8.03
N GLU A 6 23.25 -9.15 8.83
CA GLU A 6 21.93 -9.68 8.49
C GLU A 6 20.99 -8.48 8.52
N ALA A 7 20.75 -7.88 7.35
CA ALA A 7 19.87 -6.74 7.25
C ALA A 7 18.49 -7.16 7.76
N ASP A 8 18.00 -6.48 8.80
CA ASP A 8 16.73 -6.84 9.44
C ASP A 8 15.64 -7.03 8.37
N PRO A 9 14.99 -8.20 8.32
CA PRO A 9 14.05 -8.48 7.25
C PRO A 9 12.83 -7.57 7.35
N ILE A 10 12.28 -7.18 6.20
CA ILE A 10 10.95 -6.56 6.16
C ILE A 10 9.91 -7.65 6.40
N ILE A 11 9.17 -7.53 7.50
CA ILE A 11 8.10 -8.45 7.90
C ILE A 11 6.76 -7.78 7.62
N THR A 12 5.80 -8.50 7.06
CA THR A 12 4.44 -7.99 6.82
C THR A 12 3.41 -8.81 7.56
N ARG A 13 2.37 -8.15 8.08
CA ARG A 13 1.24 -8.78 8.77
C ARG A 13 -0.01 -7.90 8.72
N VAL A 14 -1.17 -8.48 9.07
CA VAL A 14 -2.39 -7.72 9.32
C VAL A 14 -2.15 -6.74 10.47
N ALA A 15 -2.62 -5.51 10.29
CA ALA A 15 -2.58 -4.48 11.31
C ALA A 15 -3.69 -4.71 12.34
N LEU A 16 -3.35 -4.54 13.61
CA LEU A 16 -4.29 -4.51 14.71
C LEU A 16 -4.69 -3.05 15.00
N PRO A 17 -5.83 -2.80 15.67
CA PRO A 17 -6.21 -1.45 16.06
C PRO A 17 -5.13 -0.70 16.85
N GLY A 18 -4.35 -1.42 17.67
CA GLY A 18 -3.23 -0.86 18.44
C GLY A 18 -2.02 -0.42 17.60
N ASP A 19 -1.89 -0.86 16.35
CA ASP A 19 -0.80 -0.47 15.46
C ASP A 19 -1.04 0.90 14.79
N VAL A 20 -2.30 1.37 14.75
CA VAL A 20 -2.70 2.55 14.00
C VAL A 20 -1.89 3.80 14.39
N PRO A 21 -1.62 4.11 15.66
CA PRO A 21 -0.78 5.27 16.01
C PRO A 21 0.60 5.22 15.34
N ALA A 22 1.25 4.06 15.28
CA ALA A 22 2.56 3.90 14.64
C ALA A 22 2.48 3.99 13.11
N MET A 23 1.39 3.49 12.53
CA MET A 23 1.13 3.63 11.09
C MET A 23 0.89 5.10 10.71
N LEU A 24 0.14 5.85 11.49
CA LEU A 24 -0.07 7.28 11.22
C LEU A 24 1.21 8.08 11.44
N ALA A 25 2.07 7.69 12.40
CA ALA A 25 3.38 8.31 12.58
C ALA A 25 4.28 8.20 11.32
N CYS A 26 4.18 7.10 10.57
CA CYS A 26 4.95 6.89 9.34
C CYS A 26 4.36 7.60 8.10
N ASP A 27 3.13 8.09 8.20
CA ASP A 27 2.39 8.74 7.11
C ASP A 27 2.40 10.26 7.27
N THR A 28 3.30 10.92 6.54
CA THR A 28 3.40 12.39 6.59
C THR A 28 2.15 13.09 6.09
N TYR A 29 1.37 12.45 5.21
CA TYR A 29 0.11 13.01 4.71
C TYR A 29 -0.96 12.97 5.82
N ALA A 30 -0.99 11.92 6.64
CA ALA A 30 -1.93 11.83 7.76
C ALA A 30 -1.74 12.91 8.83
N HIS A 31 -0.52 13.45 8.97
CA HIS A 31 -0.24 14.56 9.90
C HIS A 31 -0.93 15.87 9.50
N ILE A 32 -1.20 16.05 8.21
CA ILE A 32 -1.80 17.26 7.65
C ILE A 32 -3.29 17.06 7.36
N HIS A 33 -3.69 15.83 7.01
CA HIS A 33 -5.04 15.51 6.56
C HIS A 33 -5.71 14.52 7.51
N ALA A 34 -6.48 15.03 8.49
CA ALA A 34 -7.13 14.21 9.51
C ALA A 34 -8.03 13.08 8.94
N CYS A 35 -8.66 13.30 7.78
CA CYS A 35 -9.48 12.30 7.10
C CYS A 35 -8.70 11.02 6.73
N ARG A 36 -7.38 11.12 6.50
CA ARG A 36 -6.50 9.96 6.29
C ARG A 36 -6.48 9.09 7.55
N GLY A 37 -6.40 9.70 8.73
CA GLY A 37 -6.42 9.00 10.01
C GLY A 37 -7.70 8.21 10.23
N ASP A 38 -8.86 8.81 9.94
CA ASP A 38 -10.16 8.14 10.08
C ASP A 38 -10.30 6.95 9.11
N THR A 39 -9.86 7.13 7.87
CA THR A 39 -9.84 6.08 6.85
C THR A 39 -8.99 4.88 7.32
N VAL A 40 -7.79 5.14 7.83
CA VAL A 40 -6.88 4.10 8.33
C VAL A 40 -7.43 3.39 9.56
N ARG A 41 -8.01 4.12 10.53
CA ARG A 41 -8.65 3.51 11.71
C ARG A 41 -9.81 2.61 11.31
N ALA A 42 -10.68 3.07 10.41
CA ALA A 42 -11.81 2.27 9.93
C ALA A 42 -11.35 1.00 9.23
N ALA A 43 -10.35 1.10 8.34
CA ALA A 43 -9.79 -0.05 7.64
C ALA A 43 -9.12 -1.04 8.61
N ALA A 44 -8.35 -0.57 9.57
CA ALA A 44 -7.74 -1.42 10.60
C ALA A 44 -8.80 -2.16 11.44
N GLY A 45 -9.88 -1.47 11.84
CA GLY A 45 -10.99 -2.07 12.58
C GLY A 45 -11.72 -3.17 11.80
N LYS A 46 -11.69 -3.12 10.46
CA LYS A 46 -12.27 -4.14 9.57
C LYS A 46 -11.28 -5.23 9.16
N GLY A 47 -10.03 -5.20 9.65
CA GLY A 47 -8.98 -6.12 9.19
C GLY A 47 -8.54 -5.90 7.73
N GLN A 48 -8.81 -4.71 7.18
CA GLN A 48 -8.53 -4.31 5.80
C GLN A 48 -7.20 -3.56 5.67
N CYS A 49 -6.29 -3.74 6.63
CA CYS A 49 -4.99 -3.09 6.64
C CYS A 49 -3.88 -4.08 6.94
N LEU A 50 -2.79 -3.99 6.16
CA LEU A 50 -1.56 -4.73 6.37
C LEU A 50 -0.43 -3.72 6.63
N LEU A 51 0.49 -4.05 7.53
CA LEU A 51 1.64 -3.21 7.84
C LEU A 51 2.95 -3.91 7.54
N ALA A 52 4.01 -3.12 7.34
CA ALA A 52 5.37 -3.57 7.20
C ALA A 52 6.19 -3.11 8.41
N LEU A 53 6.94 -4.05 8.97
CA LEU A 53 7.91 -3.84 10.04
C LEU A 53 9.33 -4.00 9.51
N HIS A 54 10.23 -3.15 9.96
CA HIS A 54 11.68 -3.31 9.80
C HIS A 54 12.34 -2.95 11.13
N ALA A 55 13.20 -3.82 11.66
CA ALA A 55 13.77 -3.69 13.00
C ALA A 55 12.71 -3.45 14.10
N GLY A 56 11.55 -4.11 14.00
CA GLY A 56 10.42 -3.97 14.93
C GLY A 56 9.62 -2.67 14.81
N GLN A 57 9.98 -1.76 13.91
CA GLN A 57 9.29 -0.47 13.71
C GLN A 57 8.36 -0.51 12.50
N VAL A 58 7.20 0.14 12.60
CA VAL A 58 6.30 0.32 11.45
C VAL A 58 6.95 1.25 10.43
N VAL A 59 7.20 0.73 9.24
CA VAL A 59 7.88 1.46 8.14
C VAL A 59 6.97 1.71 6.94
N GLY A 60 5.76 1.19 6.97
CA GLY A 60 4.76 1.40 5.93
C GLY A 60 3.53 0.54 6.15
N TYR A 61 2.48 0.81 5.38
CA TYR A 61 1.24 0.03 5.42
C TYR A 61 0.50 0.12 4.08
N VAL A 62 -0.45 -0.78 3.88
CA VAL A 62 -1.30 -0.85 2.70
C VAL A 62 -2.73 -1.19 3.12
N LEU A 63 -3.70 -0.54 2.48
CA LEU A 63 -5.10 -0.88 2.63
C LEU A 63 -5.52 -1.87 1.54
N LEU A 64 -6.39 -2.80 1.87
CA LEU A 64 -6.96 -3.78 0.95
C LEU A 64 -8.47 -3.84 1.16
N HIS A 65 -9.23 -3.47 0.13
CA HIS A 65 -10.68 -3.54 0.10
C HIS A 65 -11.13 -4.55 -0.96
N HIS A 66 -12.39 -4.94 -0.96
CA HIS A 66 -12.97 -5.89 -1.93
C HIS A 66 -14.25 -5.35 -2.58
N GLU A 67 -14.36 -4.02 -2.66
CA GLU A 67 -15.58 -3.30 -3.09
C GLU A 67 -15.46 -2.74 -4.52
N PHE A 68 -14.30 -2.86 -5.18
CA PHE A 68 -14.09 -2.34 -6.53
C PHE A 68 -14.62 -3.34 -7.57
N PHE A 69 -15.89 -3.18 -7.97
CA PHE A 69 -16.59 -4.14 -8.83
C PHE A 69 -16.48 -5.58 -8.30
N GLU A 70 -16.63 -5.74 -6.99
CA GLU A 70 -16.50 -7.04 -6.28
C GLU A 70 -15.09 -7.67 -6.37
N HIS A 71 -14.08 -6.89 -6.75
CA HIS A 71 -12.69 -7.29 -6.77
C HIS A 71 -11.86 -6.58 -5.68
N GLY A 72 -10.73 -7.19 -5.35
CA GLY A 72 -9.71 -6.60 -4.49
C GLY A 72 -9.24 -5.25 -5.04
N PHE A 73 -9.06 -4.27 -4.17
CA PHE A 73 -8.53 -2.95 -4.50
C PHE A 73 -7.57 -2.47 -3.42
N VAL A 74 -6.40 -1.98 -3.85
CA VAL A 74 -5.47 -1.24 -2.99
C VAL A 74 -5.68 0.26 -3.24
N PRO A 75 -6.43 0.97 -2.37
CA PRO A 75 -6.61 2.41 -2.51
C PRO A 75 -5.43 3.21 -1.96
N LEU A 76 -4.55 2.58 -1.17
CA LEU A 76 -3.51 3.28 -0.46
C LEU A 76 -2.34 2.34 -0.15
N VAL A 77 -1.13 2.78 -0.51
CA VAL A 77 0.13 2.23 -0.05
C VAL A 77 1.01 3.36 0.45
N VAL A 78 1.51 3.23 1.68
CA VAL A 78 2.35 4.25 2.34
C VAL A 78 3.65 3.60 2.79
N VAL A 79 4.75 4.33 2.60
CA VAL A 79 6.07 3.97 3.11
C VAL A 79 6.70 5.21 3.73
N SER A 80 7.22 5.06 4.95
CA SER A 80 7.99 6.10 5.64
C SER A 80 9.06 6.66 4.72
N PRO A 81 9.23 8.00 4.61
CA PRO A 81 10.23 8.61 3.73
C PRO A 81 11.64 8.02 3.89
N ALA A 82 12.06 7.74 5.14
CA ALA A 82 13.37 7.18 5.45
C ALA A 82 13.57 5.72 4.97
N GLN A 83 12.47 5.03 4.63
CA GLN A 83 12.43 3.61 4.28
C GLN A 83 12.05 3.37 2.81
N GLN A 84 11.90 4.45 2.04
CA GLN A 84 11.64 4.38 0.61
C GLN A 84 12.82 3.77 -0.15
N ARG A 85 12.54 3.25 -1.35
CA ARG A 85 13.54 2.60 -2.24
C ARG A 85 14.25 1.38 -1.65
N ARG A 86 13.73 0.82 -0.54
CA ARG A 86 14.21 -0.43 0.09
C ARG A 86 13.30 -1.64 -0.15
N GLY A 87 12.37 -1.54 -1.12
CA GLY A 87 11.44 -2.62 -1.44
C GLY A 87 10.24 -2.77 -0.51
N VAL A 88 10.06 -1.90 0.50
CA VAL A 88 8.92 -1.94 1.44
C VAL A 88 7.57 -1.95 0.72
N ALA A 89 7.36 -1.01 -0.21
CA ALA A 89 6.11 -0.94 -0.97
C ALA A 89 5.86 -2.20 -1.82
N LEU A 90 6.90 -2.76 -2.43
CA LEU A 90 6.79 -4.01 -3.21
C LEU A 90 6.37 -5.17 -2.30
N ARG A 91 6.95 -5.27 -1.10
CA ARG A 91 6.60 -6.30 -0.12
C ARG A 91 5.16 -6.13 0.39
N LEU A 92 4.72 -4.89 0.62
CA LEU A 92 3.33 -4.59 0.98
C LEU A 92 2.35 -5.00 -0.13
N LEU A 93 2.61 -4.62 -1.38
CA LEU A 93 1.77 -5.01 -2.53
C LEU A 93 1.74 -6.52 -2.76
N ALA A 94 2.87 -7.21 -2.59
CA ALA A 94 2.92 -8.67 -2.65
C ALA A 94 2.08 -9.31 -1.54
N THR A 95 2.12 -8.74 -0.33
CA THR A 95 1.30 -9.21 0.80
C THR A 95 -0.18 -8.96 0.55
N ALA A 96 -0.54 -7.80 0.00
CA ALA A 96 -1.92 -7.48 -0.38
C ALA A 96 -2.42 -8.42 -1.48
N ALA A 97 -1.60 -8.75 -2.47
CA ALA A 97 -1.92 -9.72 -3.50
C ALA A 97 -2.15 -11.13 -2.92
N ALA A 98 -1.31 -11.57 -1.99
CA ALA A 98 -1.47 -12.87 -1.32
C ALA A 98 -2.69 -12.91 -0.37
N ALA A 99 -3.06 -11.78 0.24
CA ALA A 99 -4.25 -11.65 1.08
C ALA A 99 -5.54 -11.40 0.28
N CYS A 100 -5.43 -11.15 -1.03
CA CYS A 100 -6.57 -10.88 -1.88
C CYS A 100 -7.44 -12.13 -2.01
N ARG A 101 -8.75 -11.98 -1.80
CA ARG A 101 -9.73 -13.08 -1.83
C ARG A 101 -10.34 -13.30 -3.21
N THR A 102 -9.93 -12.51 -4.20
CA THR A 102 -10.48 -12.50 -5.56
C THR A 102 -9.36 -12.75 -6.57
N GLU A 103 -9.70 -13.27 -7.75
CA GLU A 103 -8.74 -13.59 -8.82
C GLU A 103 -7.95 -12.38 -9.35
N LYS A 104 -8.49 -11.18 -9.14
CA LYS A 104 -7.90 -9.91 -9.57
C LYS A 104 -7.75 -8.97 -8.38
N LEU A 105 -6.64 -8.24 -8.38
CA LEU A 105 -6.36 -7.14 -7.49
C LEU A 105 -6.12 -5.88 -8.33
N PHE A 106 -6.84 -4.83 -8.01
CA PHE A 106 -6.73 -3.54 -8.68
C PHE A 106 -6.06 -2.51 -7.77
N THR A 107 -5.52 -1.47 -8.39
CA THR A 107 -5.07 -0.25 -7.72
C THR A 107 -5.09 0.88 -8.76
N SER A 108 -4.84 2.10 -8.33
CA SER A 108 -4.79 3.23 -9.23
C SER A 108 -3.83 4.30 -8.74
N THR A 109 -3.44 5.20 -9.66
CA THR A 109 -2.73 6.42 -9.32
C THR A 109 -2.88 7.46 -10.42
N ASN A 110 -2.79 8.74 -10.06
CA ASN A 110 -2.80 9.83 -11.03
C ASN A 110 -1.71 9.67 -12.11
N GLN A 111 -2.01 10.17 -13.31
CA GLN A 111 -1.10 10.17 -14.45
C GLN A 111 0.21 10.92 -14.19
N SER A 112 0.21 11.94 -13.33
CA SER A 112 1.41 12.66 -12.90
C SER A 112 2.31 11.85 -11.95
N ASN A 113 1.77 10.85 -11.26
CA ASN A 113 2.49 10.09 -10.23
C ASN A 113 3.37 8.98 -10.81
N LEU A 114 4.45 9.38 -11.48
CA LEU A 114 5.40 8.46 -12.12
C LEU A 114 6.06 7.48 -11.13
N ALA A 115 6.16 7.84 -9.84
CA ALA A 115 6.72 6.98 -8.82
C ALA A 115 5.83 5.77 -8.54
N ALA A 116 4.52 6.00 -8.34
CA ALA A 116 3.54 4.93 -8.17
C ALA A 116 3.40 4.06 -9.42
N GLN A 117 3.40 4.66 -10.61
CA GLN A 117 3.35 3.90 -11.87
C GLN A 117 4.53 2.92 -12.02
N ARG A 118 5.76 3.38 -11.72
CA ARG A 118 6.95 2.51 -11.72
C ARG A 118 6.87 1.41 -10.64
N LEU A 119 6.33 1.74 -9.46
CA LEU A 119 6.10 0.77 -8.40
C LEU A 119 5.13 -0.32 -8.85
N PHE A 120 4.00 0.05 -9.44
CA PHE A 120 2.97 -0.90 -9.88
C PHE A 120 3.49 -1.80 -11.01
N ALA A 121 4.19 -1.24 -11.99
CA ALA A 121 4.88 -2.02 -13.02
C ALA A 121 5.87 -3.02 -12.39
N SER A 122 6.68 -2.58 -11.42
CA SER A 122 7.65 -3.45 -10.73
C SER A 122 6.98 -4.52 -9.85
N ALA A 123 5.78 -4.25 -9.34
CA ALA A 123 4.96 -5.21 -8.62
C ALA A 123 4.21 -6.18 -9.55
N GLY A 124 4.37 -6.06 -10.87
CA GLY A 124 3.74 -6.91 -11.87
C GLY A 124 2.25 -6.60 -12.07
N PHE A 125 1.82 -5.38 -11.80
CA PHE A 125 0.54 -4.87 -12.27
C PHE A 125 0.67 -4.39 -13.72
N VAL A 126 -0.42 -4.47 -14.48
CA VAL A 126 -0.53 -3.96 -15.85
C VAL A 126 -1.61 -2.89 -15.92
N ARG A 127 -1.46 -1.91 -16.83
CA ARG A 127 -2.46 -0.87 -17.03
C ARG A 127 -3.77 -1.50 -17.54
N SER A 128 -4.89 -1.13 -16.93
CA SER A 128 -6.20 -1.75 -17.15
C SER A 128 -7.31 -0.73 -17.48
N GLY A 129 -6.98 0.55 -17.55
CA GLY A 129 -7.93 1.60 -17.88
C GLY A 129 -7.50 2.96 -17.35
N GLN A 130 -8.43 3.90 -17.39
CA GLN A 130 -8.32 5.21 -16.77
C GLN A 130 -9.71 5.67 -16.30
N ILE A 131 -9.73 6.52 -15.27
CA ILE A 131 -10.92 7.23 -14.82
C ILE A 131 -10.62 8.71 -14.98
N ASP A 132 -11.34 9.34 -15.89
CA ASP A 132 -11.27 10.77 -16.14
C ASP A 132 -12.18 11.54 -15.15
N HIS A 133 -11.94 12.84 -15.00
CA HIS A 133 -12.77 13.77 -14.20
C HIS A 133 -12.73 13.57 -12.67
N LEU A 134 -11.66 12.96 -12.12
CA LEU A 134 -11.40 12.98 -10.67
C LEU A 134 -10.58 14.21 -10.27
N ASP A 135 -9.43 14.41 -10.92
CA ASP A 135 -8.59 15.60 -10.79
C ASP A 135 -8.43 16.27 -12.17
N GLU A 136 -8.56 17.60 -12.21
CA GLU A 136 -8.51 18.35 -13.46
C GLU A 136 -7.12 18.24 -14.13
N GLY A 137 -7.10 17.69 -15.35
CA GLY A 137 -5.87 17.51 -16.12
C GLY A 137 -4.97 16.37 -15.65
N ASP A 138 -5.37 15.58 -14.66
CA ASP A 138 -4.56 14.49 -14.10
C ASP A 138 -5.38 13.22 -13.84
N PRO A 139 -5.77 12.49 -14.92
CA PRO A 139 -6.66 11.35 -14.81
C PRO A 139 -6.05 10.21 -13.99
N GLU A 140 -6.92 9.41 -13.38
CA GLU A 140 -6.53 8.31 -12.52
C GLU A 140 -6.29 7.06 -13.37
N LEU A 141 -5.06 6.55 -13.39
CA LEU A 141 -4.67 5.37 -14.16
C LEU A 141 -4.97 4.12 -13.35
N VAL A 142 -5.78 3.22 -13.89
CA VAL A 142 -6.17 1.96 -13.23
C VAL A 142 -5.23 0.84 -13.65
N TYR A 143 -4.84 0.01 -12.69
CA TYR A 143 -3.93 -1.12 -12.84
C TYR A 143 -4.54 -2.40 -12.29
N VAL A 144 -4.22 -3.54 -12.90
CA VAL A 144 -4.68 -4.88 -12.48
C VAL A 144 -3.51 -5.85 -12.33
N LYS A 145 -3.62 -6.74 -11.35
CA LYS A 145 -2.77 -7.91 -11.15
C LYS A 145 -3.66 -9.13 -10.93
N TRP A 146 -3.27 -10.27 -11.49
CA TRP A 146 -3.94 -11.55 -11.22
C TRP A 146 -3.34 -12.22 -9.99
N CYS A 147 -4.20 -12.56 -9.03
CA CYS A 147 -3.89 -13.30 -7.83
C CYS A 147 -4.20 -14.78 -8.11
N ARG A 148 -3.16 -15.60 -8.26
CA ARG A 148 -3.28 -17.06 -8.34
C ARG A 148 -2.87 -17.68 -7.01
#